data_AF-W9B5G5-F1
#
_entry.id   AF-W9B5G5-F1
#
_cell.length_a   1.000
_cell.length_b   1.000
_cell.length_c   1.000
_cell.angle_alpha   90.00
_cell.angle_beta   90.00
_cell.angle_gamma   90.00
#
_symmetry.space_group_name_H-M   'P 1'
#
loop_
_entity.id
_entity.type
_entity.pdbx_description
1 polymer ?
#
loop_
_entity_poly.entity_id
_entity_poly.type
_entity_poly.pdbx_seq_one_letter_code
_entity_poly.pdbx_strand_id
1 'polypeptide(L)'
;MHADTAAIDRSGLALGRTAAELEALAATLPAIADTAPALFGPVADALLTALREAIADTTRAATELGAHLGLAEQTAGRIATSYRDSENRVGQAISALGG
;
A
#
# COMPACT_ATOMS: atom_id res chain seq x y z
N MET A 1 -7.83 15.72 18.44
CA MET A 1 -8.78 15.07 17.51
C MET A 1 -8.61 15.57 16.07
N HIS A 2 -8.65 16.88 15.80
CA HIS A 2 -8.37 17.40 14.44
C HIS A 2 -6.93 17.10 13.96
N ALA A 3 -5.95 17.26 14.86
CA ALA A 3 -4.56 16.88 14.62
C ALA A 3 -4.40 15.36 14.38
N ASP A 4 -5.20 14.53 15.07
CA ASP A 4 -5.19 13.08 14.93
C ASP A 4 -5.83 12.67 13.59
N THR A 5 -6.90 13.34 13.18
CA THR A 5 -7.54 13.16 11.86
C THR A 5 -6.55 13.48 10.72
N ALA A 6 -5.83 14.59 10.81
CA ALA A 6 -4.80 14.95 9.83
C ALA A 6 -3.58 14.01 9.84
N ALA A 7 -3.26 13.39 10.99
CA ALA A 7 -2.22 12.37 11.08
C ALA A 7 -2.66 11.04 10.46
N ILE A 8 -3.93 10.65 10.66
CA ILE A 8 -4.54 9.44 10.07
C ILE A 8 -4.63 9.58 8.55
N ASP A 9 -5.09 10.72 8.04
CA ASP A 9 -5.17 10.98 6.59
C ASP A 9 -3.77 10.93 5.93
N ARG A 10 -2.77 11.57 6.54
CA ARG A 10 -1.38 11.51 6.03
C ARG A 10 -0.82 10.10 6.03
N SER A 11 -1.11 9.32 7.06
CA SER A 11 -0.70 7.92 7.14
C SER A 11 -1.37 7.09 6.06
N GLY A 12 -2.68 7.28 5.81
CA GLY A 12 -3.40 6.62 4.71
C GLY A 12 -2.76 6.89 3.35
N LEU A 13 -2.49 8.16 3.03
CA LEU A 13 -1.84 8.54 1.77
C LEU A 13 -0.44 7.95 1.60
N ALA A 14 0.33 7.85 2.70
CA ALA A 14 1.64 7.21 2.65
C ALA A 14 1.52 5.71 2.36
N LEU A 15 0.57 5.03 2.98
CA LEU A 15 0.31 3.60 2.74
C LEU A 15 -0.13 3.35 1.29
N GLY A 16 -1.02 4.18 0.75
CA GLY A 16 -1.47 4.09 -0.64
C GLY A 16 -0.33 4.31 -1.65
N ARG A 17 0.58 5.26 -1.38
CA ARG A 17 1.79 5.45 -2.19
C ARG A 17 2.69 4.21 -2.17
N THR A 18 2.97 3.68 -0.99
CA THR A 18 3.80 2.47 -0.85
C THR A 18 3.15 1.27 -1.54
N ALA A 19 1.83 1.14 -1.49
CA ALA A 19 1.10 0.10 -2.23
C ALA A 19 1.34 0.20 -3.74
N ALA A 20 1.19 1.40 -4.31
CA ALA A 20 1.41 1.64 -5.74
C ALA A 20 2.88 1.37 -6.15
N GLU A 21 3.85 1.72 -5.31
CA GLU A 21 5.27 1.42 -5.54
C GLU A 21 5.54 -0.10 -5.57
N LEU A 22 4.92 -0.85 -4.65
CA LEU A 22 5.03 -2.32 -4.61
C LEU A 22 4.36 -2.98 -5.83
N GLU A 23 3.20 -2.49 -6.26
CA GLU A 23 2.54 -2.96 -7.48
C GLU A 23 3.39 -2.68 -8.73
N ALA A 24 3.99 -1.49 -8.82
CA ALA A 24 4.89 -1.15 -9.91
C ALA A 24 6.14 -2.04 -9.92
N LEU A 25 6.73 -2.29 -8.74
CA LEU A 25 7.86 -3.21 -8.61
C LEU A 25 7.49 -4.63 -9.05
N ALA A 26 6.36 -5.14 -8.56
CA ALA A 26 5.81 -6.44 -8.93
C ALA A 26 5.62 -6.57 -10.45
N ALA A 27 5.15 -5.50 -11.12
CA ALA A 27 5.00 -5.49 -12.57
C ALA A 27 6.35 -5.51 -13.34
N THR A 28 7.42 -4.97 -12.76
CA THR A 28 8.74 -4.89 -13.42
C THR A 28 9.63 -6.12 -13.24
N LEU A 29 9.48 -6.85 -12.12
CA LEU A 29 10.32 -8.00 -11.78
C LEU A 29 10.33 -9.12 -12.85
N PRO A 30 9.20 -9.48 -13.50
CA PRO A 30 9.20 -10.50 -14.55
C PRO A 30 10.10 -10.16 -15.74
N ALA A 31 10.13 -8.90 -16.16
CA ALA A 31 10.97 -8.45 -17.28
C ALA A 31 12.48 -8.63 -16.97
N ILE A 32 12.87 -8.48 -15.70
CA ILE A 32 14.25 -8.74 -15.25
C ILE A 32 14.57 -10.23 -15.41
N ALA A 33 13.64 -11.12 -15.03
CA ALA A 33 13.80 -12.56 -15.19
C ALA A 33 13.97 -12.96 -16.66
N ASP A 34 13.27 -12.28 -17.57
CA ASP A 34 13.32 -12.56 -19.02
C ASP A 34 14.64 -12.11 -19.66
N THR A 35 15.33 -11.11 -19.09
CA THR A 35 16.66 -10.67 -19.55
C THR A 35 17.81 -11.52 -19.02
N ALA A 36 17.61 -12.29 -17.94
CA ALA A 36 18.66 -13.08 -17.31
C ALA A 36 19.31 -14.16 -18.20
N PRO A 37 18.60 -14.88 -19.09
CA PRO A 37 19.22 -15.86 -19.99
C PRO A 37 20.31 -15.27 -20.90
N ALA A 38 20.18 -14.00 -21.30
CA ALA A 38 21.18 -13.30 -22.10
C ALA A 38 22.46 -12.96 -21.30
N LEU A 39 22.37 -12.90 -19.96
CA LEU A 39 23.47 -12.57 -19.05
C LEU A 39 24.24 -13.80 -18.58
N PHE A 40 23.54 -14.92 -18.35
CA PHE A 40 24.14 -16.12 -17.74
C PHE A 40 24.40 -17.27 -18.73
N GLY A 41 23.83 -17.20 -19.94
CA GLY A 41 23.99 -18.24 -20.95
C GLY A 41 23.31 -19.58 -20.59
N PRO A 42 23.43 -20.60 -21.46
CA PRO A 42 22.67 -21.86 -21.36
C PRO A 42 23.12 -22.80 -20.23
N VAL A 43 24.23 -22.51 -19.54
CA VAL A 43 24.73 -23.33 -18.42
C VAL A 43 23.97 -23.05 -17.12
N ALA A 44 23.22 -21.96 -17.06
CA ALA A 44 22.59 -21.47 -15.84
C ALA A 44 21.10 -21.83 -15.71
N ASP A 45 20.56 -22.83 -16.41
CA ASP A 45 19.12 -23.15 -16.41
C ASP A 45 18.53 -23.38 -15.02
N ALA A 46 19.24 -24.11 -14.14
CA ALA A 46 18.79 -24.31 -12.77
C ALA A 46 18.77 -23.01 -11.95
N LEU A 47 19.75 -22.12 -12.18
CA LEU A 47 19.81 -20.80 -11.56
C LEU A 47 18.71 -19.88 -12.09
N LEU A 48 18.45 -19.90 -13.40
CA LEU A 48 17.39 -19.12 -14.05
C LEU A 48 16.01 -19.58 -13.60
N THR A 49 15.83 -20.88 -13.39
CA THR A 49 14.60 -21.46 -12.83
C THR A 49 14.40 -20.98 -11.40
N ALA A 50 15.41 -21.11 -10.54
CA ALA A 50 15.35 -20.62 -9.17
C ALA A 50 15.13 -19.10 -9.10
N LEU A 51 15.73 -18.33 -10.01
CA LEU A 51 15.54 -16.88 -10.12
C LEU A 51 14.09 -16.52 -10.49
N ARG A 52 13.49 -17.24 -11.46
CA ARG A 52 12.09 -17.03 -11.86
C ARG A 52 11.12 -17.36 -10.73
N GLU A 53 11.36 -18.46 -10.01
CA GLU A 53 10.55 -18.83 -8.84
C GLU A 53 10.66 -17.77 -7.74
N ALA A 54 11.87 -17.33 -7.40
CA ALA A 54 12.09 -16.27 -6.42
C ALA A 54 11.42 -14.94 -6.83
N ILE A 55 11.47 -14.59 -8.12
CA ILE A 55 10.81 -13.41 -8.67
C ILE A 55 9.28 -13.55 -8.57
N ALA A 56 8.73 -14.72 -8.91
CA ALA A 56 7.29 -14.97 -8.80
C ALA A 56 6.80 -14.86 -7.36
N ASP A 57 7.51 -15.46 -6.41
CA ASP A 57 7.18 -15.36 -4.98
C ASP A 57 7.31 -13.93 -4.45
N THR A 58 8.36 -13.20 -4.85
CA THR A 58 8.54 -11.80 -4.46
C THR A 58 7.43 -10.92 -5.03
N THR A 59 7.07 -11.14 -6.29
CA THR A 59 5.98 -10.43 -6.98
C THR A 59 4.65 -10.65 -6.26
N ARG A 60 4.36 -11.91 -5.89
CA ARG A 60 3.16 -12.27 -5.14
C ARG A 60 3.15 -11.60 -3.76
N ALA A 61 4.24 -11.69 -3.01
CA ALA A 61 4.35 -11.08 -1.69
C ALA A 61 4.21 -9.55 -1.74
N ALA A 62 4.82 -8.89 -2.74
CA ALA A 62 4.68 -7.45 -2.96
C ALA A 62 3.24 -7.05 -3.29
N THR A 63 2.55 -7.85 -4.11
CA THR A 63 1.13 -7.63 -4.46
C THR A 63 0.21 -7.81 -3.25
N GLU A 64 0.39 -8.86 -2.47
CA GLU A 64 -0.36 -9.11 -1.24
C GLU A 64 -0.15 -7.99 -0.21
N LEU A 65 1.09 -7.53 -0.04
CA LEU A 65 1.40 -6.41 0.83
C LEU A 65 0.77 -5.10 0.32
N GLY A 66 0.85 -4.82 -0.98
CA GLY A 66 0.19 -3.67 -1.60
C GLY A 66 -1.32 -3.66 -1.33
N ALA A 67 -1.98 -4.81 -1.50
CA ALA A 67 -3.41 -4.96 -1.19
C ALA A 67 -3.73 -4.70 0.29
N HIS A 68 -2.92 -5.20 1.22
CA HIS A 68 -3.08 -4.91 2.65
C HIS A 68 -2.90 -3.43 2.99
N LEU A 69 -1.92 -2.77 2.37
CA LEU A 69 -1.69 -1.33 2.55
C LEU A 69 -2.85 -0.50 1.98
N GLY A 70 -3.42 -0.89 0.84
CA GLY A 70 -4.62 -0.25 0.28
C GLY A 70 -5.87 -0.43 1.17
N LEU A 71 -6.03 -1.58 1.83
CA LEU A 71 -7.08 -1.78 2.83
C LEU A 71 -6.85 -0.90 4.07
N ALA A 72 -5.60 -0.76 4.50
CA ALA A 72 -5.23 0.10 5.62
C ALA A 72 -5.48 1.58 5.31
N GLU A 73 -5.18 2.05 4.09
CA GLU A 73 -5.54 3.39 3.60
C GLU A 73 -7.05 3.62 3.67
N GLN A 74 -7.86 2.72 3.10
CA GLN A 74 -9.32 2.84 3.14
C GLN A 74 -9.86 2.88 4.57
N THR A 75 -9.27 2.08 5.46
CA THR A 75 -9.64 2.04 6.88
C THR A 75 -9.30 3.36 7.57
N ALA A 76 -8.10 3.89 7.33
CA ALA A 76 -7.69 5.19 7.84
C ALA A 76 -8.64 6.31 7.39
N GLY A 77 -9.02 6.34 6.11
CA GLY A 77 -9.98 7.32 5.58
C GLY A 77 -11.37 7.23 6.21
N ARG A 78 -11.86 6.01 6.48
CA ARG A 78 -13.13 5.82 7.22
C ARG A 78 -13.05 6.32 8.66
N ILE A 79 -11.94 6.06 9.35
CA ILE A 79 -11.73 6.53 10.72
C ILE A 79 -11.69 8.06 10.76
N ALA A 80 -10.91 8.68 9.86
CA ALA A 80 -10.82 10.14 9.76
C ALA A 80 -12.19 10.79 9.50
N THR A 81 -13.01 10.18 8.64
CA THR A 81 -14.38 10.65 8.38
C THR A 81 -15.26 10.55 9.63
N SER A 82 -15.25 9.41 10.32
CA SER A 82 -16.00 9.21 11.56
C SER A 82 -15.60 10.20 12.66
N TYR A 83 -14.31 10.53 12.76
CA TYR A 83 -13.80 11.52 13.69
C TYR A 83 -14.30 12.93 13.35
N ARG A 84 -14.23 13.32 12.07
CA ARG A 84 -14.76 14.62 11.60
C ARG A 84 -16.26 14.75 11.86
N ASP A 85 -17.04 13.68 11.65
CA ASP A 85 -18.47 13.67 11.93
C ASP A 85 -18.78 13.80 13.42
N SER A 86 -17.98 13.16 14.27
CA SER A 86 -18.10 13.26 15.72
C SER A 86 -17.76 14.67 16.20
N GLU A 87 -16.69 15.28 15.69
CA GLU A 87 -16.32 16.68 15.98
C GLU A 87 -17.46 17.63 15.59
N ASN A 88 -18.04 17.46 14.41
CA ASN A 88 -19.15 18.29 13.93
C ASN A 88 -20.39 18.18 14.84
N ARG A 89 -20.77 16.95 15.22
CA ARG A 89 -21.92 16.72 16.11
C ARG A 89 -21.72 17.32 17.49
N VAL A 90 -20.53 17.16 18.07
CA VAL A 90 -20.19 17.76 19.38
C VAL A 90 -20.18 19.29 19.28
N GLY A 91 -19.60 19.86 18.24
CA GLY A 91 -19.61 21.30 18.00
C GLY A 91 -21.03 21.86 17.90
N GLN A 92 -21.90 21.22 17.13
CA GLN A 92 -23.31 21.61 17.01
C GLN A 92 -24.06 21.53 18.35
N ALA A 93 -23.83 20.46 19.12
CA ALA A 93 -24.46 20.30 20.43
C ALA A 93 -24.01 21.36 21.44
N ILE A 94 -22.72 21.72 21.45
CA ILE A 94 -22.18 22.77 22.31
C ILE A 94 -22.74 24.14 21.91
N SER A 95 -22.77 24.46 20.62
CA SER A 95 -23.35 25.72 20.12
C SER A 95 -24.84 25.85 20.44
N ALA A 96 -25.59 24.74 20.43
CA ALA A 96 -27.01 24.73 20.79
C ALA A 96 -27.28 24.91 22.29
N LEU A 97 -26.31 24.59 23.17
CA LEU A 97 -26.41 24.75 24.63
C LEU A 97 -25.95 26.13 25.12
N GLY A 98 -25.12 26.82 24.35
CA GLY A 98 -24.56 28.14 24.70
C GLY A 98 -25.28 29.34 24.03
N GLY A 99 -26.33 29.08 23.25
CA GLY A 99 -27.14 30.08 22.56
C GLY A 99 -28.45 30.40 23.26
#